data_AF-A0A448XZL9-F1
#
_entry.id   AF-A0A448XZL9-F1
#
_cell.length_a   1.000
_cell.length_b   1.000
_cell.length_c   1.000
_cell.angle_alpha   90.00
_cell.angle_beta   90.00
_cell.angle_gamma   90.00
#
_symmetry.space_group_name_H-M   'P 1'
#
loop_
_entity.id
_entity.type
_entity.pdbx_description
1 polymer ?
#
loop_
_entity_poly.entity_id
_entity_poly.type
_entity_poly.pdbx_seq_one_letter_code
_entity_poly.pdbx_strand_id
1 'polypeptide(L)' 'MLTTVPLSKYCDLSGEKIKAIERRIERGYWVKGTHVFKPAHARERWVDLVAISEWARTSGSNS' A
#
# COMPACT_ATOMS: atom_id res chain seq x y z
N MET A 1 -12.58 -7.22 -10.67
CA MET A 1 -11.56 -7.30 -9.61
C MET A 1 -11.19 -5.88 -9.21
N LEU A 2 -11.12 -5.57 -7.91
CA LEU A 2 -10.65 -4.27 -7.44
C LEU A 2 -9.12 -4.24 -7.51
N THR A 3 -8.56 -3.22 -8.15
CA THR A 3 -7.10 -3.04 -8.27
C THR A 3 -6.57 -2.01 -7.28
N THR A 4 -7.45 -1.16 -6.74
CA THR A 4 -7.09 -0.14 -5.75
C THR A 4 -8.16 -0.07 -4.68
N VAL A 5 -7.76 0.24 -3.45
CA VAL A 5 -8.68 0.38 -2.30
C VAL A 5 -8.25 1.52 -1.39
N PRO A 6 -9.17 2.13 -0.63
CA PRO A 6 -8.80 3.07 0.43
C PRO A 6 -7.85 2.42 1.45
N LEU A 7 -6.94 3.20 2.03
CA LEU A 7 -5.93 2.72 2.97
C LEU A 7 -6.57 2.11 4.23
N SER A 8 -7.63 2.72 4.75
CA SER A 8 -8.44 2.15 5.84
C SER A 8 -8.91 0.72 5.49
N LYS A 9 -9.50 0.56 4.29
CA LYS A 9 -9.99 -0.73 3.82
C LYS A 9 -8.87 -1.75 3.60
N TYR A 10 -7.71 -1.31 3.10
CA TYR A 10 -6.54 -2.18 2.99
C TYR A 10 -6.11 -2.71 4.36
N CYS A 11 -6.06 -1.84 5.39
CA CYS A 11 -5.69 -2.24 6.75
C CYS A 11 -6.67 -3.26 7.32
N ASP A 12 -7.97 -3.08 7.12
CA ASP A 12 -9.00 -4.02 7.54
C ASP A 12 -8.84 -5.40 6.88
N LEU A 13 -8.52 -5.41 5.58
CA LEU A 13 -8.39 -6.65 4.80
C LEU A 13 -7.08 -7.41 5.07
N SER A 14 -5.99 -6.68 5.23
CA SER A 14 -4.64 -7.26 5.44
C SER A 14 -4.32 -7.57 6.90
N GLY A 15 -5.10 -7.02 7.85
CA GLY A 15 -4.81 -7.07 9.28
C GLY A 15 -3.65 -6.16 9.71
N GLU A 16 -3.13 -5.35 8.78
CA GLU A 16 -2.02 -4.45 9.04
C GLU A 16 -2.47 -3.16 9.71
N LYS A 17 -1.68 -2.68 10.67
CA LYS A 17 -1.93 -1.37 11.29
C LYS A 17 -1.46 -0.25 10.35
N ILE A 18 -2.19 0.87 10.33
CA ILE A 18 -1.79 2.09 9.58
C ILE A 18 -0.32 2.48 9.86
N LYS A 19 0.11 2.44 11.14
CA LYS A 19 1.51 2.72 11.52
C LYS A 19 2.53 1.80 10.84
N ALA A 20 2.19 0.55 10.54
CA ALA A 20 3.09 -0.37 9.84
C ALA A 20 3.24 0.05 8.37
N ILE A 21 2.14 0.47 7.74
CA ILE A 21 2.15 1.01 6.38
C ILE A 21 2.96 2.31 6.31
N GLU A 22 2.76 3.22 7.26
CA GLU A 22 3.52 4.47 7.35
C GLU A 22 5.03 4.21 7.43
N ARG A 23 5.46 3.27 8.28
CA ARG A 23 6.87 2.86 8.34
C ARG A 23 7.41 2.30 7.03
N ARG A 24 6.60 1.57 6.25
CA ARG A 24 7.03 1.09 4.92
C ARG A 24 7.21 2.24 3.95
N ILE A 25 6.35 3.25 4.02
CA ILE A 25 6.46 4.45 3.19
C ILE A 25 7.71 5.25 3.59
N GLU A 26 7.92 5.46 4.89
CA GLU A 26 9.09 6.18 5.43
C GLU A 26 10.41 5.50 5.07
N ARG A 27 10.44 4.16 5.11
CA ARG A 27 11.62 3.35 4.73
C ARG A 27 11.80 3.20 3.22
N GLY A 28 10.91 3.75 2.40
CA GLY A 28 10.99 3.66 0.94
C GLY A 28 10.55 2.32 0.34
N TYR A 29 10.10 1.36 1.15
CA TYR A 29 9.50 0.12 0.63
C TYR A 29 8.19 0.39 -0.11
N TRP A 30 7.38 1.32 0.42
CA TRP A 30 6.12 1.74 -0.20
C TRP A 30 6.26 3.12 -0.83
N VAL A 31 6.36 3.17 -2.16
CA VAL A 31 6.62 4.41 -2.90
C VAL A 31 5.31 5.16 -3.15
N LYS A 32 5.29 6.46 -2.82
CA LYS A 32 4.16 7.35 -3.13
C LYS A 32 4.03 7.52 -4.64
N GLY A 33 2.82 7.41 -5.17
CA GLY A 33 2.54 7.43 -6.62
C GLY A 33 2.58 6.05 -7.28
N THR A 34 3.18 5.04 -6.62
CA THR A 34 3.24 3.65 -7.12
C THR A 34 2.43 2.72 -6.23
N HIS A 35 2.86 2.53 -4.97
CA HIS A 35 2.20 1.61 -4.02
C HIS A 35 1.04 2.30 -3.30
N VAL A 36 1.15 3.61 -3.07
CA VAL A 36 0.16 4.43 -2.36
C VAL A 36 0.00 5.78 -3.03
N PHE A 37 -1.23 6.25 -3.23
CA PHE A 37 -1.49 7.54 -3.84
C PHE A 37 -2.71 8.21 -3.19
N LYS A 38 -2.91 9.52 -3.40
CA LYS A 38 -4.11 10.22 -2.94
C LYS A 38 -4.88 10.68 -4.18
N PRO A 39 -6.01 10.03 -4.53
CA PRO A 39 -6.85 10.49 -5.62
C PRO A 39 -7.31 11.94 -5.39
N ALA A 40 -7.52 12.68 -6.48
CA ALA A 40 -8.11 14.00 -6.40
C ALA A 40 -9.47 13.94 -5.68
N HIS A 41 -9.72 14.89 -4.79
CA HIS A 41 -10.95 14.99 -3.99
C HIS A 41 -11.23 13.81 -3.03
N ALA A 42 -10.33 12.84 -2.90
CA ALA A 42 -10.45 11.78 -1.91
C ALA A 42 -9.98 12.24 -0.51
N ARG A 43 -10.73 11.83 0.52
CA ARG A 43 -10.42 12.15 1.92
C ARG A 43 -9.15 11.45 2.41
N GLU A 44 -8.91 10.22 1.97
CA GLU A 44 -7.79 9.39 2.39
C GLU A 44 -6.90 8.94 1.23
N ARG A 45 -5.75 8.35 1.60
CA ARG A 45 -4.84 7.69 0.65
C ARG A 45 -5.43 6.34 0.22
N TRP A 46 -5.09 5.93 -0.98
CA TRP A 46 -5.46 4.66 -1.59
C TRP A 46 -4.21 3.83 -1.82
N VAL A 47 -4.38 2.52 -1.80
CA VAL A 47 -3.35 1.51 -2.01
C VAL A 47 -3.59 0.84 -3.35
N ASP A 48 -2.53 0.73 -4.15
CA ASP A 48 -2.53 -0.06 -5.38
C ASP A 48 -2.23 -1.53 -5.05
N LEU A 49 -3.24 -2.39 -5.18
CA LEU A 49 -3.14 -3.80 -4.81
C LEU A 49 -2.24 -4.59 -5.76
N VAL A 50 -2.12 -4.16 -7.02
CA VAL A 50 -1.28 -4.83 -8.01
C VAL A 50 0.18 -4.55 -7.67
N ALA A 51 0.52 -3.27 -7.50
CA ALA A 51 1.88 -2.84 -7.26
C ALA A 51 2.42 -3.37 -5.91
N ILE A 52 1.61 -3.37 -4.84
CA ILE A 52 2.04 -3.98 -3.56
C ILE A 52 2.23 -5.50 -3.67
N SER A 53 1.45 -6.17 -4.52
CA SER A 53 1.56 -7.62 -4.69
C SER A 53 2.83 -7.98 -5.44
N GLU A 54 3.20 -7.18 -6.44
CA GLU A 54 4.48 -7.28 -7.13
C GLU A 54 5.65 -6.98 -6.19
N TRP A 55 5.56 -5.90 -5.41
CA TRP A 55 6.53 -5.59 -4.36
C TRP A 55 6.70 -6.74 -3.36
N ALA A 56 5.60 -7.33 -2.88
CA ALA A 56 5.65 -8.42 -1.92
C ALA A 56 6.33 -9.68 -2.50
N ARG A 57 6.07 -9.99 -3.76
CA ARG A 57 6.70 -11.13 -4.47
C ARG A 57 8.19 -10.91 -4.73
N THR A 58 8.60 -9.68 -5.03
CA THR A 58 9.98 -9.35 -5.40
C THR A 58 10.86 -9.03 -4.20
N SER A 59 10.29 -8.45 -3.15
CA SER A 59 11.01 -8.09 -1.92
C SER A 59 11.22 -9.26 -0.97
N GLY A 60 10.54 -10.38 -1.19
CA GLY A 60 10.64 -11.62 -0.42
C GLY A 60 11.74 -12.59 -0.86
N SER A 61 12.49 -12.31 -1.93
CA SER A 61 13.53 -13.24 -2.44
C SER A 61 14.96 -12.92 -1.98
N ASN A 62 15.16 -12.00 -1.03
CA ASN A 62 16.45 -11.78 -0.37
C ASN A 62 16.48 -12.47 1.00
N SER A 63 16.20 -13.78 1.02
CA SER A 63 16.52 -14.67 2.14
C SER A 63 17.64 -15.61 1.73
#